data_AF-A0AAV3ZW67-F1
#
_entry.id   AF-A0AAV3ZW67-F1
#
_cell.length_a   1.000
_cell.length_b   1.000
_cell.length_c   1.000
_cell.angle_alpha   90.00
_cell.angle_beta   90.00
_cell.angle_gamma   90.00
#
_symmetry.space_group_name_H-M   'P 1'
#
loop_
_entity.id
_entity.type
_entity.pdbx_description
1 polymer ?
#
loop_
_entity_poly.entity_id
_entity_poly.type
_entity_poly.pdbx_seq_one_letter_code
_entity_poly.pdbx_strand_id
1 'polypeptide(L)'
;SSGGWQNSSMIDEFLALAKLCFEKFGDKVQLWTTFSEPEKISSLFPSLMPNSDYVFSVYRNLLLAHAYTYKMFTDDFKSASNELGIDLGPLWAMPENPRDPAHATQANRATEYSFGLFADPIFRDGDFSDAVKAEAGGGLTGFTDYEKNFIKGSADFFGLSYYGTKSVNRTVDVKQLASLSMTDYPSRTGSNPASLRRMLGYLKDRYNNVPVLITGNGVWDASGEMTDQFRSDFILKHVDEVLKAARLDGCRVLGYTYRSLTDGVEREFGLDKKFGLVQVNYSDPSRPRTVRESGKTFLTIAQNKGILKEAPTPPTPQPSIKQQAFSTTHNNGFAGRIAKTTSFIWEVTATASTIDRSDEATTVSSSAMNTTGVSTIGVPPATTLFPPITPHDDGTPNPPQPSSNIRTRAVAEERSGEEPCRCAATSASVSAILIFCVCIVMSLLI
;
A
#
# COMPACT_ATOMS: atom_id res chain seq x y z
N SER A 1 9.57 1.64 -25.91
CA SER A 1 9.74 2.89 -26.68
C SER A 1 10.86 3.77 -26.12
N SER A 2 11.37 4.75 -26.88
CA SER A 2 12.35 5.74 -26.37
C SER A 2 11.68 6.72 -25.40
N GLY A 3 12.27 6.89 -24.21
CA GLY A 3 11.82 7.86 -23.20
C GLY A 3 10.98 7.28 -22.04
N GLY A 4 10.72 5.97 -22.03
CA GLY A 4 9.95 5.32 -20.97
C GLY A 4 8.58 5.99 -20.74
N TRP A 5 8.11 6.03 -19.48
CA TRP A 5 6.78 6.56 -19.12
C TRP A 5 6.55 8.05 -19.38
N GLN A 6 7.56 8.79 -19.84
CA GLN A 6 7.34 10.14 -20.37
C GLN A 6 6.55 10.11 -21.67
N ASN A 7 6.78 9.07 -22.48
CA ASN A 7 6.20 8.93 -23.78
C ASN A 7 4.83 8.27 -23.63
N SER A 8 3.77 8.95 -24.09
CA SER A 8 2.41 8.41 -24.03
C SER A 8 2.24 7.10 -24.81
N SER A 9 3.12 6.80 -25.78
CA SER A 9 3.13 5.50 -26.47
C SER A 9 3.41 4.31 -25.54
N MET A 10 3.98 4.53 -24.35
CA MET A 10 4.09 3.48 -23.32
C MET A 10 2.72 2.98 -22.83
N ILE A 11 1.66 3.78 -22.94
CA ILE A 11 0.30 3.35 -22.62
C ILE A 11 -0.08 2.17 -23.51
N ASP A 12 0.14 2.28 -24.82
CA ASP A 12 -0.19 1.22 -25.78
C ASP A 12 0.69 -0.02 -25.59
N GLU A 13 1.99 0.18 -25.32
CA GLU A 13 2.91 -0.93 -25.01
C GLU A 13 2.48 -1.69 -23.75
N PHE A 14 2.07 -0.99 -22.70
CA PHE A 14 1.58 -1.60 -21.47
C PHE A 14 0.23 -2.31 -21.67
N LEU A 15 -0.69 -1.72 -22.44
CA LEU A 15 -1.97 -2.35 -22.77
C LEU A 15 -1.78 -3.67 -23.53
N ALA A 16 -0.86 -3.70 -24.50
CA ALA A 16 -0.53 -4.92 -25.23
C ALA A 16 0.01 -6.02 -24.30
N LEU A 17 0.86 -5.65 -23.33
CA LEU A 17 1.36 -6.58 -22.31
C LEU A 17 0.23 -7.06 -21.39
N ALA A 18 -0.57 -6.15 -20.85
CA ALA A 18 -1.66 -6.48 -19.94
C ALA A 18 -2.68 -7.42 -20.60
N LYS A 19 -3.02 -7.15 -21.87
CA LYS A 19 -3.88 -8.01 -22.68
C LYS A 19 -3.32 -9.42 -22.79
N LEU A 20 -2.04 -9.53 -23.15
CA LEU A 20 -1.37 -10.84 -23.23
C LEU A 20 -1.40 -11.57 -21.87
N CYS A 21 -1.17 -10.86 -20.76
CA CYS A 21 -1.25 -11.45 -19.43
C CYS A 21 -2.67 -11.95 -19.10
N PHE A 22 -3.71 -11.18 -19.41
CA PHE A 22 -5.09 -11.60 -19.19
C PHE A 22 -5.48 -12.80 -20.06
N GLU A 23 -5.08 -12.83 -21.33
CA GLU A 23 -5.32 -13.96 -22.23
C GLU A 23 -4.61 -15.24 -21.78
N LYS A 24 -3.41 -15.13 -21.20
CA LYS A 24 -2.60 -16.30 -20.81
C LYS A 24 -2.85 -16.81 -19.40
N PHE A 25 -3.28 -15.94 -18.48
CA PHE A 25 -3.38 -16.28 -17.06
C PHE A 25 -4.72 -15.93 -16.42
N GLY A 26 -5.65 -15.29 -17.14
CA GLY A 26 -6.96 -14.89 -16.63
C GLY A 26 -7.83 -16.05 -16.14
N ASP A 27 -7.58 -17.27 -16.61
CA ASP A 27 -8.20 -18.50 -16.12
C ASP A 27 -7.72 -18.92 -14.72
N LYS A 28 -6.57 -18.42 -14.28
CA LYS A 28 -5.91 -18.80 -13.02
C LYS A 28 -5.82 -17.67 -12.00
N VAL A 29 -5.84 -16.42 -12.46
CA VAL A 29 -5.62 -15.24 -11.62
C VAL A 29 -6.94 -14.52 -11.37
N GLN A 30 -7.32 -14.47 -10.10
CA GLN A 30 -8.56 -13.82 -9.64
C GLN A 30 -8.33 -12.37 -9.20
N LEU A 31 -7.14 -12.03 -8.71
CA LEU A 31 -6.83 -10.68 -8.24
C LEU A 31 -5.68 -10.12 -9.07
N TRP A 32 -5.94 -9.00 -9.73
CA TRP A 32 -4.97 -8.30 -10.57
C TRP A 32 -4.63 -6.94 -9.99
N THR A 33 -3.39 -6.53 -10.14
CA THR A 33 -2.94 -5.15 -9.92
C THR A 33 -2.15 -4.71 -11.15
N THR A 34 -2.41 -3.52 -11.68
CA THR A 34 -1.65 -3.02 -12.86
C THR A 34 -0.25 -2.56 -12.48
N PHE A 35 -0.16 -1.69 -11.47
CA PHE A 35 1.07 -1.09 -10.99
C PHE A 35 1.23 -1.34 -9.49
N SER A 36 2.49 -1.39 -9.06
CA SER A 36 2.89 -1.43 -7.65
C SER A 36 3.62 -0.14 -7.31
N GLU A 37 3.04 0.60 -6.36
CA GLU A 37 3.53 1.86 -5.80
C GLU A 37 4.00 2.87 -6.87
N PRO A 38 3.20 3.17 -7.91
CA PRO A 38 3.60 4.04 -9.03
C PRO A 38 4.03 5.45 -8.59
N GLU A 39 3.54 5.94 -7.45
CA GLU A 39 3.95 7.22 -6.86
C GLU A 39 5.44 7.28 -6.50
N LYS A 40 6.07 6.12 -6.28
CA LYS A 40 7.50 6.04 -5.95
C LYS A 40 8.41 6.11 -7.18
N ILE A 41 7.88 6.20 -8.40
CA ILE A 41 8.71 6.24 -9.61
C ILE A 41 9.70 7.41 -9.62
N SER A 42 9.33 8.55 -9.00
CA SER A 42 10.22 9.71 -8.84
C SER A 42 11.46 9.38 -8.00
N SER A 43 11.38 8.44 -7.05
CA SER A 43 12.53 8.03 -6.24
C SER A 43 13.57 7.24 -7.04
N LEU A 44 13.15 6.56 -8.11
CA LEU A 44 14.00 5.69 -8.92
C LEU A 44 14.88 6.47 -9.88
N PHE A 45 14.54 7.73 -10.13
CA PHE A 45 15.27 8.57 -11.05
C PHE A 45 15.48 9.95 -10.42
N PRO A 46 16.48 10.11 -9.55
CA PRO A 46 16.75 11.38 -8.86
C PRO A 46 17.06 12.55 -9.81
N SER A 47 17.47 12.26 -11.06
CA SER A 47 17.63 13.24 -12.14
C SER A 47 16.30 13.81 -12.63
N LEU A 48 15.20 13.10 -12.39
CA LEU A 48 13.83 13.59 -12.55
C LEU A 48 13.51 14.35 -11.27
N MET A 49 13.84 15.64 -11.29
CA MET A 49 13.53 16.54 -10.19
C MET A 49 12.08 16.29 -9.73
N PRO A 50 11.78 16.06 -8.44
CA PRO A 50 10.41 15.82 -7.92
C PRO A 50 9.48 17.05 -8.04
N ASN A 51 9.84 17.99 -8.94
CA ASN A 51 9.37 19.36 -9.04
C ASN A 51 9.22 19.84 -10.49
N SER A 52 9.27 18.96 -11.49
CA SER A 52 9.13 19.35 -12.89
C SER A 52 7.85 18.80 -13.51
N ASP A 53 7.32 19.51 -14.49
CA ASP A 53 6.19 19.07 -15.34
C ASP A 53 6.43 17.66 -15.91
N TYR A 54 7.70 17.29 -16.05
CA TYR A 54 8.16 15.95 -16.37
C TYR A 54 7.59 14.87 -15.44
N VAL A 55 7.66 15.01 -14.11
CA VAL A 55 7.25 13.93 -13.19
C VAL A 55 5.73 13.78 -13.22
N PHE A 56 5.02 14.90 -13.37
CA PHE A 56 3.58 14.90 -13.52
C PHE A 56 3.11 14.29 -14.85
N SER A 57 3.85 14.45 -15.95
CA SER A 57 3.53 13.77 -17.22
C SER A 57 3.67 12.25 -17.08
N VAL A 58 4.66 11.77 -16.33
CA VAL A 58 4.82 10.36 -15.99
C VAL A 58 3.64 9.86 -15.14
N TYR A 59 3.27 10.57 -14.07
CA TYR A 59 2.11 10.20 -13.26
C TYR A 59 0.81 10.17 -14.07
N ARG A 60 0.61 11.16 -14.95
CA ARG A 60 -0.52 11.24 -15.87
C ARG A 60 -0.58 10.02 -16.79
N ASN A 61 0.54 9.64 -17.40
CA ASN A 61 0.61 8.48 -18.29
C ASN A 61 0.36 7.16 -17.54
N LEU A 62 0.86 7.02 -16.31
CA LEU A 62 0.59 5.85 -15.46
C LEU A 62 -0.89 5.74 -15.08
N LEU A 63 -1.53 6.86 -14.69
CA LEU A 63 -2.96 6.90 -14.38
C LEU A 63 -3.82 6.54 -15.59
N LEU A 64 -3.49 7.08 -16.77
CA LEU A 64 -4.20 6.75 -18.00
C LEU A 64 -3.96 5.29 -18.40
N ALA A 65 -2.72 4.78 -18.33
CA ALA A 65 -2.44 3.38 -18.60
C ALA A 65 -3.23 2.44 -17.68
N HIS A 66 -3.33 2.77 -16.38
CA HIS A 66 -4.15 2.05 -15.42
C HIS A 66 -5.63 2.06 -15.84
N ALA A 67 -6.19 3.24 -16.12
CA ALA A 67 -7.58 3.40 -16.49
C ALA A 67 -7.93 2.68 -17.81
N TYR A 68 -7.08 2.78 -18.84
CA TYR A 68 -7.28 2.04 -20.09
C TYR A 68 -7.18 0.53 -19.87
N THR A 69 -6.27 0.08 -19.02
CA THR A 69 -6.14 -1.35 -18.70
C THR A 69 -7.35 -1.87 -17.95
N TYR A 70 -7.88 -1.08 -17.00
CA TYR A 70 -9.12 -1.41 -16.31
C TYR A 70 -10.32 -1.43 -17.26
N LYS A 71 -10.41 -0.48 -18.19
CA LYS A 71 -11.47 -0.47 -19.22
C LYS A 71 -11.41 -1.73 -20.09
N MET A 72 -10.24 -2.08 -20.60
CA MET A 72 -10.04 -3.32 -21.38
C MET A 72 -10.35 -4.56 -20.54
N PHE A 73 -9.90 -4.62 -19.28
CA PHE A 73 -10.21 -5.73 -18.38
C PHE A 73 -11.72 -5.87 -18.16
N THR A 74 -12.41 -4.77 -17.90
CA THR A 74 -13.86 -4.75 -17.66
C THR A 74 -14.69 -5.13 -18.89
N ASP A 75 -14.28 -4.69 -20.07
CA ASP A 75 -14.98 -4.99 -21.32
C ASP A 75 -14.76 -6.45 -21.78
N ASP A 76 -13.51 -6.92 -21.73
CA ASP A 76 -13.11 -8.14 -22.45
C ASP A 76 -12.80 -9.34 -21.54
N PHE A 77 -12.45 -9.11 -20.25
CA PHE A 77 -11.86 -10.14 -19.38
C PHE A 77 -12.54 -10.30 -18.00
N LYS A 78 -13.42 -9.38 -17.62
CA LYS A 78 -14.08 -9.38 -16.31
C LYS A 78 -15.10 -10.51 -16.20
N SER A 79 -15.12 -11.13 -15.04
CA SER A 79 -16.05 -12.18 -14.63
C SER A 79 -16.47 -11.94 -13.18
N ALA A 80 -17.42 -12.73 -12.68
CA ALA A 80 -17.85 -12.65 -11.29
C ALA A 80 -16.75 -13.07 -10.28
N SER A 81 -15.69 -13.73 -10.73
CA SER A 81 -14.65 -14.30 -9.88
C SER A 81 -13.30 -13.57 -9.96
N ASN A 82 -13.20 -12.47 -10.72
CA ASN A 82 -11.95 -11.72 -10.81
C ASN A 82 -12.15 -10.21 -10.59
N GLU A 83 -11.12 -9.58 -10.04
CA GLU A 83 -11.08 -8.17 -9.70
C GLU A 83 -9.72 -7.58 -10.11
N LEU A 84 -9.73 -6.31 -10.51
CA LEU A 84 -8.55 -5.54 -10.84
C LEU A 84 -8.50 -4.28 -9.96
N GLY A 85 -7.39 -4.11 -9.26
CA GLY A 85 -7.09 -2.92 -8.47
C GLY A 85 -5.74 -2.32 -8.87
N ILE A 86 -5.26 -1.45 -7.99
CA ILE A 86 -3.92 -0.87 -8.07
C ILE A 86 -3.27 -0.95 -6.69
N ASP A 87 -1.99 -1.29 -6.64
CA ASP A 87 -1.22 -1.31 -5.40
C ASP A 87 -0.56 0.05 -5.18
N LEU A 88 -0.99 0.75 -4.15
CA LEU A 88 -0.50 2.07 -3.75
C LEU A 88 0.17 1.97 -2.39
N GLY A 89 1.28 2.68 -2.21
CA GLY A 89 2.00 2.80 -0.95
C GLY A 89 2.11 4.25 -0.48
N PRO A 90 0.97 4.95 -0.25
CA PRO A 90 1.02 6.35 0.12
C PRO A 90 1.61 6.53 1.52
N LEU A 91 2.30 7.65 1.71
CA LEU A 91 2.93 8.00 2.97
C LEU A 91 1.88 8.33 4.02
N TRP A 92 1.98 7.67 5.18
CA TRP A 92 1.34 8.13 6.41
C TRP A 92 2.33 8.94 7.26
N ALA A 93 2.17 10.27 7.27
CA ALA A 93 3.05 11.17 8.00
C ALA A 93 2.57 11.41 9.44
N MET A 94 3.53 11.44 10.36
CA MET A 94 3.31 11.69 11.78
C MET A 94 3.99 13.00 12.17
N PRO A 95 3.37 13.88 12.95
CA PRO A 95 4.05 15.07 13.44
C PRO A 95 5.16 14.66 14.40
N GLU A 96 6.38 15.16 14.19
CA GLU A 96 7.51 14.91 15.10
C GLU A 96 7.20 15.45 16.51
N ASN A 97 6.55 16.62 16.60
CA ASN A 97 5.98 17.14 17.83
C ASN A 97 4.45 17.24 17.70
N PRO A 98 3.68 16.28 18.25
CA PRO A 98 2.21 16.31 18.17
C PRO A 98 1.57 17.43 18.98
N ARG A 99 2.33 18.13 19.84
CA ARG A 99 1.84 19.29 20.60
C ARG A 99 2.01 20.60 19.84
N ASP A 100 2.65 20.57 18.67
CA ASP A 100 2.84 21.74 17.82
C ASP A 100 1.88 21.67 16.62
N PRO A 101 0.90 22.59 16.53
CA PRO A 101 -0.03 22.63 15.40
C PRO A 101 0.67 22.73 14.04
N ALA A 102 1.82 23.38 13.95
CA ALA A 102 2.55 23.51 12.68
C ALA A 102 3.09 22.15 12.19
N HIS A 103 3.53 21.28 13.10
CA HIS A 103 3.94 19.93 12.75
C HIS A 103 2.74 19.09 12.29
N ALA A 104 1.61 19.20 12.98
CA ALA A 104 0.38 18.49 12.61
C ALA A 104 -0.11 18.92 11.23
N THR A 105 -0.13 20.22 10.94
CA THR A 105 -0.48 20.76 9.61
C THR A 105 0.43 20.22 8.52
N GLN A 106 1.75 20.18 8.75
CA GLN A 106 2.69 19.65 7.75
C GLN A 106 2.57 18.14 7.56
N ALA A 107 2.32 17.36 8.62
CA ALA A 107 2.05 15.93 8.50
C ALA A 107 0.75 15.66 7.71
N ASN A 108 -0.31 16.45 7.96
CA ASN A 108 -1.55 16.34 7.20
C ASN A 108 -1.32 16.66 5.72
N ARG A 109 -0.61 17.76 5.42
CA ARG A 109 -0.27 18.15 4.04
C ARG A 109 0.52 17.07 3.31
N ALA A 110 1.49 16.44 3.98
CA ALA A 110 2.28 15.34 3.41
C ALA A 110 1.42 14.10 3.11
N THR A 111 0.49 13.77 4.02
CA THR A 111 -0.45 12.66 3.83
C THR A 111 -1.40 12.95 2.67
N GLU A 112 -2.05 14.13 2.66
CA GLU A 112 -2.97 14.55 1.60
C GLU A 112 -2.29 14.60 0.22
N TYR A 113 -1.05 15.10 0.15
CA TYR A 113 -0.28 15.08 -1.09
C TYR A 113 -0.03 13.64 -1.57
N SER A 114 0.41 12.75 -0.69
CA SER A 114 0.74 11.37 -1.08
C SER A 114 -0.46 10.57 -1.56
N PHE A 115 -1.61 10.68 -0.90
CA PHE A 115 -2.87 10.08 -1.37
C PHE A 115 -3.38 10.77 -2.64
N GLY A 116 -3.19 12.09 -2.72
CA GLY A 116 -3.66 12.94 -3.80
C GLY A 116 -3.04 12.66 -5.18
N LEU A 117 -1.91 11.93 -5.24
CA LEU A 117 -1.22 11.62 -6.49
C LEU A 117 -1.94 10.54 -7.32
N PHE A 118 -2.43 9.47 -6.68
CA PHE A 118 -3.03 8.33 -7.37
C PHE A 118 -4.36 7.88 -6.77
N ALA A 119 -4.51 7.91 -5.44
CA ALA A 119 -5.73 7.45 -4.79
C ALA A 119 -6.91 8.40 -5.04
N ASP A 120 -6.71 9.72 -4.94
CA ASP A 120 -7.78 10.68 -5.24
C ASP A 120 -8.27 10.63 -6.69
N PRO A 121 -7.40 10.60 -7.72
CA PRO A 121 -7.83 10.40 -9.10
C PRO A 121 -8.70 9.15 -9.28
N ILE A 122 -8.28 8.01 -8.74
CA ILE A 122 -8.96 6.72 -8.99
C ILE A 122 -10.23 6.58 -8.14
N PHE A 123 -10.20 6.95 -6.87
CA PHE A 123 -11.26 6.62 -5.90
C PHE A 123 -12.15 7.80 -5.50
N ARG A 124 -11.90 9.02 -6.00
CA ARG A 124 -12.71 10.21 -5.65
C ARG A 124 -13.31 10.93 -6.86
N ASP A 125 -12.52 11.73 -7.57
CA ASP A 125 -13.03 12.72 -8.52
C ASP A 125 -12.37 12.69 -9.90
N GLY A 126 -11.39 11.82 -10.13
CA GLY A 126 -10.73 11.70 -11.43
C GLY A 126 -9.53 12.62 -11.63
N ASP A 127 -9.19 13.47 -10.66
CA ASP A 127 -8.17 14.49 -10.81
C ASP A 127 -7.11 14.44 -9.69
N PHE A 128 -5.97 15.08 -9.92
CA PHE A 128 -5.03 15.33 -8.83
C PHE A 128 -5.70 16.18 -7.74
N SER A 129 -5.41 15.86 -6.47
CA SER A 129 -5.97 16.60 -5.34
C SER A 129 -5.52 18.08 -5.32
N ASP A 130 -6.26 18.91 -4.59
CA ASP A 130 -5.86 20.29 -4.35
C ASP A 130 -4.51 20.40 -3.62
N ALA A 131 -4.19 19.44 -2.75
CA ALA A 131 -2.87 19.37 -2.11
C ALA A 131 -1.77 19.16 -3.15
N VAL A 132 -1.97 18.29 -4.13
CA VAL A 132 -1.01 18.06 -5.22
C VAL A 132 -0.87 19.29 -6.11
N LYS A 133 -1.98 19.91 -6.49
CA LYS A 133 -1.99 21.14 -7.30
C LYS A 133 -1.28 22.30 -6.60
N ALA A 134 -1.48 22.44 -5.28
CA ALA A 134 -0.82 23.45 -4.47
C ALA A 134 0.71 23.25 -4.44
N GLU A 135 1.19 22.00 -4.38
CA GLU A 135 2.64 21.71 -4.39
C GLU A 135 3.29 21.83 -5.77
N ALA A 136 2.55 21.51 -6.83
CA ALA A 136 3.04 21.58 -8.19
C ALA A 136 3.17 23.03 -8.70
N GLY A 137 2.42 23.96 -8.09
CA GLY A 137 2.33 25.34 -8.57
C GLY A 137 1.56 25.43 -9.88
N GLY A 138 1.79 26.50 -10.65
CA GLY A 138 1.04 26.78 -11.88
C GLY A 138 1.36 25.89 -13.09
N GLY A 139 2.33 24.97 -12.98
CA GLY A 139 2.78 24.13 -14.11
C GLY A 139 1.98 22.84 -14.31
N LEU A 140 1.18 22.41 -13.33
CA LEU A 140 0.41 21.18 -13.43
C LEU A 140 -0.78 21.35 -14.39
N THR A 141 -0.66 20.76 -15.57
CA THR A 141 -1.82 20.55 -16.45
C THR A 141 -2.67 19.42 -15.85
N GLY A 142 -3.84 19.79 -15.32
CA GLY A 142 -4.81 18.81 -14.83
C GLY A 142 -5.36 17.92 -15.95
N PHE A 143 -6.15 16.92 -15.58
CA PHE A 143 -6.83 16.06 -16.53
C PHE A 143 -7.97 16.81 -17.24
N THR A 144 -8.24 16.46 -18.50
CA THR A 144 -9.47 16.91 -19.18
C THR A 144 -10.70 16.27 -18.53
N ASP A 145 -11.90 16.83 -18.71
CA ASP A 145 -13.13 16.24 -18.15
C ASP A 145 -13.37 14.82 -18.63
N TYR A 146 -13.00 14.51 -19.87
CA TYR A 146 -13.03 13.14 -20.40
C TYR A 146 -12.12 12.22 -19.58
N GLU A 147 -10.86 12.63 -19.36
CA GLU A 147 -9.89 11.82 -18.63
C GLU A 147 -10.27 11.66 -17.16
N LYS A 148 -10.78 12.70 -16.51
CA LYS A 148 -11.27 12.60 -15.13
C LYS A 148 -12.35 11.53 -15.00
N ASN A 149 -13.35 11.57 -15.89
CA ASN A 149 -14.42 10.59 -15.91
C ASN A 149 -13.93 9.18 -16.28
N PHE A 150 -12.86 9.07 -17.07
CA PHE A 150 -12.28 7.81 -17.47
C PHE A 150 -11.42 7.17 -16.35
N ILE A 151 -10.68 7.97 -15.58
CA ILE A 151 -9.84 7.51 -14.47
C ILE A 151 -10.69 7.19 -13.23
N LYS A 152 -11.71 8.00 -12.95
CA LYS A 152 -12.55 7.83 -11.77
C LYS A 152 -13.25 6.45 -11.78
N GLY A 153 -13.07 5.70 -10.70
CA GLY A 153 -13.68 4.39 -10.50
C GLY A 153 -12.97 3.25 -11.24
N SER A 154 -11.74 3.46 -11.72
CA SER A 154 -10.97 2.46 -12.48
C SER A 154 -10.33 1.34 -11.65
N ALA A 155 -10.94 0.97 -10.51
CA ALA A 155 -10.45 -0.11 -9.65
C ALA A 155 -11.59 -0.76 -8.85
N ASP A 156 -11.56 -2.09 -8.75
CA ASP A 156 -12.47 -2.88 -7.92
C ASP A 156 -12.09 -2.84 -6.42
N PHE A 157 -10.79 -2.70 -6.14
CA PHE A 157 -10.23 -2.63 -4.79
C PHE A 157 -9.00 -1.72 -4.72
N PHE A 158 -8.72 -1.23 -3.51
CA PHE A 158 -7.51 -0.50 -3.16
C PHE A 158 -6.44 -1.51 -2.69
N GLY A 159 -5.35 -1.66 -3.44
CA GLY A 159 -4.15 -2.36 -2.95
C GLY A 159 -3.34 -1.43 -2.07
N LEU A 160 -3.06 -1.83 -0.82
CA LEU A 160 -2.32 -1.03 0.15
C LEU A 160 -0.98 -1.67 0.50
N SER A 161 0.10 -1.01 0.10
CA SER A 161 1.45 -1.27 0.58
C SER A 161 1.79 -0.34 1.75
N TYR A 162 1.93 -0.91 2.94
CA TYR A 162 2.24 -0.18 4.16
C TYR A 162 3.51 -0.72 4.81
N TYR A 163 4.50 0.13 5.02
CA TYR A 163 5.76 -0.25 5.67
C TYR A 163 6.09 0.59 6.91
N GLY A 164 5.23 1.54 7.28
CA GLY A 164 5.43 2.37 8.48
C GLY A 164 5.08 3.84 8.24
N THR A 165 5.50 4.70 9.18
CA THR A 165 5.17 6.12 9.18
C THR A 165 6.39 7.02 9.25
N LYS A 166 6.41 8.15 8.53
CA LYS A 166 7.50 9.15 8.63
C LYS A 166 7.18 10.24 9.64
N SER A 167 8.16 10.59 10.48
CA SER A 167 8.08 11.81 11.29
C SER A 167 8.35 13.04 10.44
N VAL A 168 7.51 14.06 10.59
CA VAL A 168 7.50 15.29 9.81
C VAL A 168 7.69 16.50 10.74
N ASN A 169 8.64 17.36 10.38
CA ASN A 169 8.90 18.63 11.05
C ASN A 169 8.23 19.80 10.31
N ARG A 170 8.43 21.04 10.81
CA ARG A 170 7.80 22.24 10.22
C ARG A 170 8.23 22.55 8.79
N THR A 171 9.45 22.18 8.38
CA THR A 171 10.11 22.71 7.18
C THR A 171 10.35 21.68 6.09
N VAL A 172 9.92 20.43 6.29
CA VAL A 172 10.16 19.36 5.32
C VAL A 172 9.43 19.64 4.01
N ASP A 173 10.11 19.38 2.89
CA ASP A 173 9.51 19.42 1.57
C ASP A 173 8.63 18.18 1.37
N VAL A 174 7.31 18.40 1.35
CA VAL A 174 6.29 17.37 1.15
C VAL A 174 6.51 16.57 -0.13
N LYS A 175 7.01 17.21 -1.20
CA LYS A 175 7.26 16.54 -2.48
C LYS A 175 8.41 15.55 -2.37
N GLN A 176 9.46 15.92 -1.63
CA GLN A 176 10.56 15.01 -1.36
C GLN A 176 10.11 13.82 -0.52
N LEU A 177 9.21 14.02 0.45
CA LEU A 177 8.68 12.95 1.30
C LEU A 177 7.95 11.85 0.53
N ALA A 178 7.14 12.22 -0.46
CA ALA A 178 6.43 11.26 -1.31
C ALA A 178 7.39 10.47 -2.22
N SER A 179 8.54 11.08 -2.56
CA SER A 179 9.61 10.45 -3.33
C SER A 179 10.64 9.70 -2.47
N LEU A 180 10.47 9.62 -1.15
CA LEU A 180 11.50 9.03 -0.30
C LEU A 180 11.65 7.53 -0.59
N SER A 181 12.89 7.18 -0.94
CA SER A 181 13.33 5.81 -1.13
C SER A 181 13.04 4.94 0.11
N MET A 182 12.88 3.64 -0.13
CA MET A 182 12.90 2.56 0.86
C MET A 182 14.20 2.50 1.70
N THR A 183 15.15 3.43 1.52
CA THR A 183 16.33 3.59 2.38
C THR A 183 15.97 3.58 3.86
N ASP A 184 14.88 4.23 4.24
CA ASP A 184 14.48 4.38 5.64
C ASP A 184 13.43 3.37 6.14
N TYR A 185 12.75 2.65 5.23
CA TYR A 185 11.58 1.83 5.57
C TYR A 185 11.62 0.44 4.95
N PRO A 186 11.06 -0.56 5.64
CA PRO A 186 10.69 -0.63 7.06
C PRO A 186 11.89 -1.05 7.91
N SER A 187 12.59 -0.09 8.53
CA SER A 187 13.50 -0.40 9.64
C SER A 187 12.72 -0.46 10.97
N ARG A 188 13.33 -0.98 12.04
CA ARG A 188 12.67 -1.11 13.35
C ARG A 188 12.07 0.21 13.87
N THR A 189 12.67 1.35 13.54
CA THR A 189 12.29 2.68 14.04
C THR A 189 11.03 3.24 13.38
N GLY A 190 10.68 2.77 12.18
CA GLY A 190 9.52 3.23 11.41
C GLY A 190 8.25 2.40 11.61
N SER A 191 8.35 1.26 12.28
CA SER A 191 7.24 0.32 12.49
C SER A 191 6.16 0.93 13.38
N ASN A 192 4.94 1.03 12.85
CA ASN A 192 3.82 1.62 13.57
C ASN A 192 2.51 0.89 13.23
N PRO A 193 2.15 -0.18 13.97
CA PRO A 193 0.95 -0.96 13.67
C PRO A 193 -0.34 -0.14 13.85
N ALA A 194 -0.38 0.76 14.84
CA ALA A 194 -1.57 1.58 15.11
C ALA A 194 -1.88 2.53 13.95
N SER A 195 -0.86 3.03 13.25
CA SER A 195 -1.06 3.88 12.07
C SER A 195 -1.59 3.12 10.86
N LEU A 196 -1.32 1.82 10.71
CA LEU A 196 -1.98 1.00 9.68
C LEU A 196 -3.49 0.99 9.89
N ARG A 197 -3.96 0.78 11.13
CA ARG A 197 -5.39 0.85 11.45
C ARG A 197 -5.99 2.23 11.20
N ARG A 198 -5.28 3.31 11.59
CA ARG A 198 -5.72 4.69 11.30
C ARG A 198 -5.82 4.95 9.80
N MET A 199 -4.86 4.46 9.03
CA MET A 199 -4.84 4.59 7.58
C MET A 199 -6.00 3.82 6.91
N LEU A 200 -6.33 2.62 7.40
CA LEU A 200 -7.53 1.89 6.96
C LEU A 200 -8.83 2.66 7.29
N GLY A 201 -8.91 3.28 8.46
CA GLY A 201 -10.01 4.17 8.82
C GLY A 201 -10.11 5.39 7.91
N TYR A 202 -8.97 6.01 7.59
CA TYR A 202 -8.89 7.13 6.65
C TYR A 202 -9.35 6.73 5.24
N LEU A 203 -8.91 5.58 4.73
CA LEU A 203 -9.37 5.03 3.45
C LEU A 203 -10.88 4.82 3.44
N LYS A 204 -11.43 4.28 4.54
CA LYS A 204 -12.86 4.07 4.71
C LYS A 204 -13.63 5.39 4.59
N ASP A 205 -13.21 6.40 5.35
CA ASP A 205 -13.94 7.66 5.43
C ASP A 205 -13.79 8.50 4.16
N ARG A 206 -12.60 8.49 3.53
CA ARG A 206 -12.30 9.29 2.34
C ARG A 206 -12.82 8.68 1.04
N TYR A 207 -12.77 7.35 0.91
CA TYR A 207 -13.07 6.63 -0.33
C TYR A 207 -14.28 5.70 -0.20
N ASN A 208 -15.28 6.14 0.58
CA ASN A 208 -16.59 5.48 0.69
C ASN A 208 -16.50 3.98 1.02
N ASN A 209 -15.62 3.61 1.95
CA ASN A 209 -15.37 2.23 2.36
C ASN A 209 -15.07 1.28 1.18
N VAL A 210 -14.19 1.72 0.28
CA VAL A 210 -13.62 0.88 -0.77
C VAL A 210 -13.02 -0.41 -0.18
N PRO A 211 -13.16 -1.58 -0.84
CA PRO A 211 -12.45 -2.78 -0.43
C PRO A 211 -10.93 -2.56 -0.45
N VAL A 212 -10.24 -2.97 0.62
CA VAL A 212 -8.79 -2.81 0.75
C VAL A 212 -8.11 -4.17 0.85
N LEU A 213 -7.20 -4.48 -0.07
CA LEU A 213 -6.27 -5.59 0.05
C LEU A 213 -4.92 -5.05 0.51
N ILE A 214 -4.42 -5.50 1.66
CA ILE A 214 -3.05 -5.15 2.06
C ILE A 214 -2.10 -6.00 1.21
N THR A 215 -1.51 -5.37 0.20
CA THR A 215 -0.65 -5.96 -0.84
C THR A 215 0.80 -6.07 -0.39
N GLY A 216 1.21 -5.25 0.57
CA GLY A 216 2.54 -5.34 1.15
C GLY A 216 2.62 -4.81 2.57
N ASN A 217 3.08 -5.63 3.51
CA ASN A 217 3.54 -5.20 4.83
C ASN A 217 4.68 -6.08 5.29
N GLY A 218 5.75 -5.50 5.81
CA GLY A 218 6.94 -6.27 6.15
C GLY A 218 7.95 -5.46 6.93
N VAL A 219 9.00 -6.13 7.43
CA VAL A 219 10.14 -5.51 8.09
C VAL A 219 11.44 -6.22 7.70
N TRP A 220 12.47 -5.44 7.40
CA TRP A 220 13.80 -5.99 7.14
C TRP A 220 14.62 -6.17 8.42
N ASP A 221 15.56 -7.10 8.36
CA ASP A 221 16.56 -7.35 9.41
C ASP A 221 17.93 -7.55 8.75
N ALA A 222 18.95 -6.81 9.18
CA ALA A 222 20.32 -6.98 8.67
C ALA A 222 21.01 -8.21 9.26
N SER A 223 20.61 -8.64 10.46
CA SER A 223 21.26 -9.76 11.15
C SER A 223 21.08 -11.07 10.40
N GLY A 224 19.94 -11.24 9.73
CA GLY A 224 19.59 -12.48 9.05
C GLY A 224 19.39 -13.67 10.01
N GLU A 225 19.15 -13.41 11.30
CA GLU A 225 18.97 -14.43 12.34
C GLU A 225 17.69 -15.24 12.15
N MET A 226 17.73 -16.54 12.47
CA MET A 226 16.61 -17.45 12.26
C MET A 226 15.45 -17.25 13.25
N THR A 227 15.75 -16.74 14.45
CA THR A 227 14.75 -16.50 15.50
C THR A 227 13.96 -15.20 15.29
N ASP A 228 14.53 -14.23 14.58
CA ASP A 228 13.95 -12.96 14.12
C ASP A 228 12.74 -12.40 14.90
N GLN A 229 12.82 -12.39 16.24
CA GLN A 229 11.68 -12.15 17.13
C GLN A 229 10.96 -10.83 16.83
N PHE A 230 11.69 -9.80 16.43
CA PHE A 230 11.10 -8.53 16.05
C PHE A 230 10.16 -8.65 14.86
N ARG A 231 10.49 -9.47 13.87
CA ARG A 231 9.63 -9.73 12.71
C ARG A 231 8.38 -10.48 13.13
N SER A 232 8.50 -11.47 14.02
CA SER A 232 7.34 -12.16 14.63
C SER A 232 6.42 -11.17 15.36
N ASP A 233 6.98 -10.32 16.22
CA ASP A 233 6.23 -9.29 16.95
C ASP A 233 5.60 -8.25 16.00
N PHE A 234 6.32 -7.87 14.95
CA PHE A 234 5.83 -6.97 13.91
C PHE A 234 4.58 -7.56 13.26
N ILE A 235 4.64 -8.81 12.79
CA ILE A 235 3.53 -9.50 12.12
C ILE A 235 2.33 -9.57 13.06
N LEU A 236 2.52 -10.01 14.31
CA LEU A 236 1.45 -10.13 15.28
C LEU A 236 0.75 -8.79 15.51
N LYS A 237 1.52 -7.72 15.76
CA LYS A 237 0.94 -6.40 16.04
C LYS A 237 0.24 -5.78 14.83
N HIS A 238 0.76 -5.94 13.62
CA HIS A 238 0.11 -5.38 12.42
C HIS A 238 -1.15 -6.16 12.06
N VAL A 239 -1.10 -7.49 12.12
CA VAL A 239 -2.30 -8.31 11.88
C VAL A 239 -3.38 -8.02 12.93
N ASP A 240 -3.01 -7.84 14.20
CA ASP A 240 -3.97 -7.46 15.25
C ASP A 240 -4.67 -6.12 14.96
N GLU A 241 -3.92 -5.10 14.55
CA GLU A 241 -4.49 -3.79 14.18
C GLU A 241 -5.37 -3.87 12.91
N VAL A 242 -5.02 -4.71 11.93
CA VAL A 242 -5.86 -4.98 10.76
C VAL A 242 -7.15 -5.70 11.15
N LEU A 243 -7.08 -6.67 12.06
CA LEU A 243 -8.26 -7.36 12.59
C LEU A 243 -9.17 -6.38 13.34
N LYS A 244 -8.61 -5.47 14.14
CA LYS A 244 -9.38 -4.42 14.80
C LYS A 244 -10.04 -3.48 13.79
N ALA A 245 -9.32 -3.04 12.76
CA ALA A 245 -9.89 -2.21 11.69
C ALA A 245 -11.10 -2.90 11.02
N ALA A 246 -10.97 -4.18 10.70
CA ALA A 246 -12.02 -4.94 10.04
C ALA A 246 -13.21 -5.27 10.96
N ARG A 247 -12.96 -5.62 12.22
CA ARG A 247 -13.98 -6.14 13.14
C ARG A 247 -14.62 -5.08 14.04
N LEU A 248 -13.85 -4.06 14.43
CA LEU A 248 -14.30 -3.03 15.37
C LEU A 248 -14.65 -1.73 14.66
N ASP A 249 -13.91 -1.37 13.60
CA ASP A 249 -14.08 -0.07 12.94
C ASP A 249 -14.90 -0.15 11.64
N GLY A 250 -15.22 -1.37 11.17
CA GLY A 250 -16.02 -1.59 9.96
C GLY A 250 -15.30 -1.29 8.64
N CYS A 251 -13.95 -1.32 8.64
CA CYS A 251 -13.16 -1.18 7.41
C CYS A 251 -13.29 -2.45 6.55
N ARG A 252 -13.52 -2.32 5.25
CA ARG A 252 -13.64 -3.46 4.33
C ARG A 252 -12.27 -4.00 3.90
N VAL A 253 -11.64 -4.76 4.78
CA VAL A 253 -10.36 -5.42 4.48
C VAL A 253 -10.59 -6.79 3.83
N LEU A 254 -10.03 -6.99 2.62
CA LEU A 254 -10.12 -8.22 1.83
C LEU A 254 -9.09 -9.27 2.25
N GLY A 255 -7.87 -8.83 2.61
CA GLY A 255 -6.77 -9.73 2.90
C GLY A 255 -5.50 -9.02 3.34
N TYR A 256 -4.49 -9.82 3.70
CA TYR A 256 -3.20 -9.35 4.19
C TYR A 256 -2.06 -10.15 3.57
N THR A 257 -1.12 -9.42 2.95
CA THR A 257 0.06 -9.99 2.28
C THR A 257 1.32 -9.54 3.00
N TYR A 258 2.07 -10.50 3.55
CA TYR A 258 3.37 -10.20 4.15
C TYR A 258 4.48 -10.13 3.09
N ARG A 259 5.31 -9.08 3.15
CA ARG A 259 6.52 -8.93 2.35
C ARG A 259 7.77 -9.32 3.16
N SER A 260 8.55 -10.32 2.78
CA SER A 260 8.45 -11.19 1.60
C SER A 260 8.40 -12.66 2.00
N LEU A 261 8.04 -13.54 1.06
CA LEU A 261 8.13 -14.98 1.27
C LEU A 261 9.57 -15.42 1.54
N THR A 262 10.49 -15.03 0.66
CA THR A 262 11.91 -15.39 0.76
C THR A 262 12.81 -14.17 0.83
N ASP A 263 14.01 -14.34 1.37
CA ASP A 263 15.10 -13.39 1.16
C ASP A 263 15.39 -13.22 -0.34
N GLY A 264 15.78 -12.02 -0.75
CA GLY A 264 15.86 -11.60 -2.15
C GLY A 264 16.79 -10.40 -2.36
N VAL A 265 16.91 -9.97 -3.62
CA VAL A 265 17.62 -8.72 -3.97
C VAL A 265 16.69 -7.53 -3.70
N GLU A 266 17.10 -6.65 -2.80
CA GLU A 266 16.35 -5.49 -2.32
C GLU A 266 16.85 -4.20 -2.97
N ARG A 267 16.63 -4.05 -4.27
CA ARG A 267 16.98 -2.86 -5.06
C ARG A 267 18.44 -2.41 -4.79
N GLU A 268 18.66 -1.17 -4.37
CA GLU A 268 19.97 -0.60 -4.10
C GLU A 268 20.71 -1.25 -2.90
N PHE A 269 20.01 -2.00 -2.04
CA PHE A 269 20.60 -2.69 -0.88
C PHE A 269 21.15 -4.07 -1.22
N GLY A 270 21.00 -4.52 -2.48
CA GLY A 270 21.46 -5.85 -2.88
C GLY A 270 20.86 -6.93 -1.97
N LEU A 271 21.72 -7.77 -1.40
CA LEU A 271 21.28 -8.85 -0.50
C LEU A 271 21.30 -8.45 0.98
N ASP A 272 21.65 -7.22 1.35
CA ASP A 272 21.94 -6.87 2.75
C ASP A 272 20.70 -6.88 3.64
N LYS A 273 19.59 -6.35 3.14
CA LYS A 273 18.31 -6.32 3.85
C LYS A 273 17.55 -7.63 3.66
N LYS A 274 17.26 -8.34 4.75
CA LYS A 274 16.48 -9.60 4.73
C LYS A 274 15.02 -9.32 5.08
N PHE A 275 14.09 -9.52 4.15
CA PHE A 275 12.64 -9.39 4.41
C PHE A 275 11.94 -10.74 4.57
N GLY A 276 12.59 -11.84 4.17
CA GLY A 276 11.95 -13.13 3.97
C GLY A 276 11.49 -13.79 5.26
N LEU A 277 10.27 -14.33 5.24
CA LEU A 277 9.84 -15.35 6.20
C LEU A 277 10.65 -16.65 6.06
N VAL A 278 11.26 -16.84 4.90
CA VAL A 278 12.10 -17.99 4.55
C VAL A 278 13.47 -17.47 4.14
N GLN A 279 14.49 -17.86 4.89
CA GLN A 279 15.88 -17.58 4.55
C GLN A 279 16.24 -18.29 3.24
N VAL A 280 17.04 -17.63 2.40
CA VAL A 280 17.75 -18.26 1.27
C VAL A 280 19.25 -18.17 1.54
N ASN A 281 19.95 -19.31 1.55
CA ASN A 281 21.41 -19.32 1.65
C ASN A 281 22.04 -19.05 0.28
N TYR A 282 22.50 -17.81 0.07
CA TYR A 282 23.16 -17.40 -1.17
C TYR A 282 24.63 -17.82 -1.29
N SER A 283 25.26 -18.29 -0.20
CA SER A 283 26.62 -18.83 -0.24
C SER A 283 26.67 -20.26 -0.81
N ASP A 284 25.57 -21.00 -0.72
CA ASP A 284 25.45 -22.35 -1.26
C ASP A 284 24.79 -22.31 -2.67
N PRO A 285 25.40 -22.89 -3.72
CA PRO A 285 24.84 -22.94 -5.07
C PRO A 285 23.45 -23.58 -5.17
N SER A 286 23.12 -24.52 -4.28
CA SER A 286 21.81 -25.18 -4.22
C SER A 286 20.71 -24.27 -3.64
N ARG A 287 21.09 -23.12 -3.07
CA ARG A 287 20.19 -22.11 -2.49
C ARG A 287 19.19 -22.74 -1.51
N PRO A 288 19.61 -23.47 -0.47
CA PRO A 288 18.68 -24.09 0.46
C PRO A 288 17.80 -23.01 1.13
N ARG A 289 16.54 -23.35 1.37
CA ARG A 289 15.52 -22.48 1.98
C ARG A 289 15.21 -22.97 3.39
N THR A 290 15.19 -22.06 4.36
CA THR A 290 14.88 -22.38 5.76
C THR A 290 13.84 -21.43 6.33
N VAL A 291 12.73 -21.95 6.84
CA VAL A 291 11.66 -21.13 7.43
C VAL A 291 12.13 -20.53 8.76
N ARG A 292 11.99 -19.20 8.91
CA ARG A 292 12.29 -18.46 10.14
C ARG A 292 11.16 -18.58 11.17
N GLU A 293 11.42 -18.21 12.42
CA GLU A 293 10.37 -18.18 13.45
C GLU A 293 9.22 -17.23 13.08
N SER A 294 9.51 -16.11 12.41
CA SER A 294 8.46 -15.25 11.87
C SER A 294 7.58 -15.96 10.82
N GLY A 295 8.16 -16.84 10.01
CA GLY A 295 7.43 -17.64 9.03
C GLY A 295 6.49 -18.64 9.70
N LYS A 296 6.94 -19.26 10.78
CA LYS A 296 6.09 -20.13 11.62
C LYS A 296 4.99 -19.33 12.32
N THR A 297 5.29 -18.11 12.78
CA THR A 297 4.31 -17.19 13.38
C THR A 297 3.21 -16.84 12.38
N PHE A 298 3.58 -16.43 11.16
CA PHE A 298 2.61 -16.11 10.11
C PHE A 298 1.78 -17.31 9.67
N LEU A 299 2.41 -18.49 9.56
CA LEU A 299 1.71 -19.75 9.29
C LEU A 299 0.67 -20.07 10.37
N THR A 300 1.03 -19.90 11.65
CA THR A 300 0.12 -20.15 12.77
C THR A 300 -1.09 -19.22 12.72
N ILE A 301 -0.89 -17.93 12.44
CA ILE A 301 -1.99 -16.96 12.25
C ILE A 301 -2.90 -17.40 11.11
N ALA A 302 -2.34 -17.79 9.97
CA ALA A 302 -3.10 -18.20 8.80
C ALA A 302 -3.93 -19.47 9.06
N GLN A 303 -3.33 -20.50 9.69
CA GLN A 303 -4.00 -21.74 10.06
C GLN A 303 -5.15 -21.51 11.05
N ASN A 304 -4.96 -20.60 12.00
CA ASN A 304 -5.98 -20.25 12.98
C ASN A 304 -7.01 -19.23 12.45
N LYS A 305 -6.83 -18.72 11.22
CA LYS A 305 -7.64 -17.63 10.63
C LYS A 305 -7.71 -16.40 11.55
N GLY A 306 -6.63 -16.12 12.28
CA GLY A 306 -6.56 -15.04 13.26
C GLY A 306 -5.51 -15.28 14.33
N ILE A 307 -5.44 -14.36 15.30
CA ILE A 307 -4.54 -14.45 16.45
C ILE A 307 -5.31 -15.09 17.61
N LEU A 308 -4.85 -16.26 18.08
CA LEU A 308 -5.44 -16.90 19.24
C LEU A 308 -5.06 -16.13 20.51
N LYS A 309 -6.04 -15.86 21.36
CA LYS A 309 -5.79 -15.38 22.71
C LYS A 309 -5.22 -16.55 23.50
N GLU A 310 -4.01 -16.44 24.04
CA GLU A 310 -3.51 -17.43 24.98
C GLU A 310 -4.51 -17.57 26.13
N ALA A 311 -4.85 -18.80 26.49
CA ALA A 311 -5.65 -19.06 27.68
C ALA A 311 -4.90 -18.45 28.88
N PRO A 312 -5.58 -17.72 29.79
CA PRO A 312 -4.93 -17.19 30.96
C PRO A 312 -4.22 -18.33 31.69
N THR A 313 -2.90 -18.20 31.84
CA THR A 313 -2.11 -19.18 32.57
C THR A 313 -2.66 -19.23 33.99
N PRO A 314 -3.00 -20.42 34.54
CA PRO A 314 -3.38 -20.53 35.93
C PRO A 314 -2.29 -19.88 36.79
N PRO A 315 -2.65 -19.08 37.82
CA PRO A 315 -1.65 -18.44 38.66
C PRO A 315 -0.71 -19.51 39.20
N THR A 316 0.59 -19.35 38.93
CA THR A 316 1.64 -20.21 39.49
C THR A 316 1.44 -20.27 41.01
N PRO A 317 1.34 -21.47 41.62
CA PRO A 317 1.22 -21.59 43.07
C PRO A 317 2.37 -20.83 43.73
N GLN A 318 2.04 -19.74 44.44
CA GLN A 318 3.00 -19.03 45.27
C GLN A 318 3.58 -20.04 46.28
N PRO A 319 4.91 -20.10 46.46
CA PRO A 319 5.49 -20.95 47.49
C PRO A 319 4.91 -20.54 48.84
N SER A 320 4.26 -21.48 49.52
CA SER A 320 3.67 -21.27 50.84
C SER A 320 4.74 -20.74 51.78
N ILE A 321 4.56 -19.52 52.28
CA ILE A 321 5.40 -18.97 53.34
C ILE A 321 5.19 -19.88 54.56
N LYS A 322 6.20 -20.69 54.89
CA LYS A 322 6.25 -21.37 56.19
C LYS A 322 6.31 -20.28 57.25
N GLN A 323 5.24 -20.11 58.02
CA GLN A 323 5.27 -19.28 59.22
C GLN A 323 6.37 -19.83 60.14
N GLN A 324 7.50 -19.14 60.22
CA GLN A 324 8.43 -19.33 61.32
C GLN A 324 7.76 -18.76 62.57
N ALA A 325 7.50 -19.63 63.54
CA ALA A 325 7.06 -19.22 64.86
C ALA A 325 8.16 -18.36 65.51
N PHE A 326 7.93 -17.06 65.61
CA PHE A 326 8.76 -16.18 66.42
C PHE A 326 8.37 -16.36 67.89
N SER A 327 9.31 -16.89 68.67
CA SER A 327 9.27 -16.88 70.14
C SER A 327 9.32 -15.42 70.63
N THR A 328 8.22 -14.92 71.18
CA THR A 328 8.17 -13.60 71.83
C THR A 328 8.77 -13.69 73.23
N THR A 329 9.96 -13.12 73.42
CA THR A 329 10.45 -12.70 74.73
C THR A 329 9.84 -11.33 75.06
N HIS A 330 9.02 -11.29 76.11
CA HIS A 330 8.46 -10.06 76.66
C HIS A 330 9.58 -9.12 77.15
N ASN A 331 9.54 -7.86 76.70
CA ASN A 331 10.14 -6.77 77.45
C ASN A 331 9.16 -5.59 77.47
N ASN A 332 8.77 -5.20 78.69
CA ASN A 332 7.85 -4.12 78.99
C ASN A 332 8.52 -2.76 78.78
N GLY A 333 7.85 -1.83 78.10
CA GLY A 333 8.27 -0.43 78.13
C GLY A 333 7.61 0.47 77.09
N PHE A 334 6.72 1.33 77.58
CA PHE A 334 6.22 2.58 76.99
C PHE A 334 5.09 2.55 75.94
N ALA A 335 4.00 3.22 76.36
CA ALA A 335 2.74 3.42 75.65
C ALA A 335 2.79 4.64 74.72
N GLY A 336 2.10 4.56 73.57
CA GLY A 336 1.90 5.69 72.67
C GLY A 336 1.07 5.40 71.42
N ARG A 337 -0.27 5.42 71.59
CA ARG A 337 -1.35 5.72 70.62
C ARG A 337 -1.28 5.20 69.17
N ILE A 338 -2.24 4.32 68.84
CA ILE A 338 -2.60 3.86 67.50
C ILE A 338 -3.62 4.81 66.87
N ALA A 339 -3.41 5.20 65.61
CA ALA A 339 -4.46 5.66 64.70
C ALA A 339 -4.32 4.90 63.37
N LYS A 340 -5.43 4.27 62.96
CA LYS A 340 -5.60 3.50 61.72
C LYS A 340 -5.64 4.44 60.52
N THR A 341 -5.05 4.05 59.40
CA THR A 341 -5.36 4.64 58.09
C THR A 341 -5.75 3.54 57.11
N THR A 342 -7.01 3.61 56.69
CA THR A 342 -7.68 2.74 55.73
C THR A 342 -7.43 3.24 54.30
N SER A 343 -7.32 2.32 53.36
CA SER A 343 -7.22 2.54 51.91
C SER A 343 -8.38 3.36 51.34
N PHE A 344 -8.08 4.30 50.43
CA PHE A 344 -9.05 4.99 49.60
C PHE A 344 -9.04 4.43 48.16
N ILE A 345 -10.22 4.00 47.70
CA ILE A 345 -10.57 3.79 46.31
C ILE A 345 -11.27 5.08 45.84
N TRP A 346 -10.89 5.62 44.68
CA TRP A 346 -11.66 6.66 44.00
C TRP A 346 -12.01 6.17 42.59
N GLU A 347 -13.30 5.87 42.41
CA GLU A 347 -13.98 5.89 41.11
C GLU A 347 -14.14 7.36 40.67
N VAL A 348 -13.93 7.64 39.39
CA VAL A 348 -14.27 8.93 38.77
C VAL A 348 -15.32 8.68 37.71
N THR A 349 -16.55 9.05 38.03
CA THR A 349 -17.68 9.27 37.10
C THR A 349 -17.45 10.53 36.27
N ALA A 350 -17.62 10.44 34.94
CA ALA A 350 -17.68 11.59 34.05
C ALA A 350 -19.15 12.00 33.83
N THR A 351 -19.47 13.25 34.17
CA THR A 351 -20.75 13.91 33.89
C THR A 351 -20.72 14.60 32.52
N ALA A 352 -21.73 14.33 31.70
CA ALA A 352 -22.05 15.07 30.49
C ALA A 352 -22.78 16.38 30.85
N SER A 353 -22.45 17.47 30.16
CA SER A 353 -23.18 18.75 30.24
C SER A 353 -23.94 19.00 28.94
N THR A 354 -25.26 19.09 29.07
CA THR A 354 -26.21 19.63 28.09
C THR A 354 -26.16 21.16 28.04
N ILE A 355 -26.28 21.74 26.85
CA ILE A 355 -26.73 23.12 26.63
C ILE A 355 -27.92 23.04 25.68
N ASP A 356 -29.05 23.64 26.08
CA ASP A 356 -30.33 23.67 25.35
C ASP A 356 -30.55 25.04 24.67
N ARG A 357 -31.48 24.98 23.71
CA ARG A 357 -31.92 25.83 22.58
C ARG A 357 -32.26 27.31 22.83
N SER A 358 -32.33 28.02 21.69
CA SER A 358 -33.49 28.84 21.34
C SER A 358 -33.80 28.78 19.83
N ASP A 359 -35.10 28.79 19.53
CA ASP A 359 -35.80 28.53 18.26
C ASP A 359 -35.73 29.64 17.21
N GLU A 360 -35.95 29.28 15.94
CA GLU A 360 -37.05 29.85 15.12
C GLU A 360 -37.32 29.01 13.85
N ALA A 361 -38.61 28.82 13.56
CA ALA A 361 -39.15 27.94 12.52
C ALA A 361 -39.86 28.71 11.40
N THR A 362 -39.88 28.13 10.19
CA THR A 362 -40.96 28.03 9.14
C THR A 362 -40.33 28.17 7.74
N THR A 363 -40.72 27.47 6.66
CA THR A 363 -41.98 26.84 6.25
C THR A 363 -41.72 25.83 5.11
N VAL A 364 -42.64 24.88 4.94
CA VAL A 364 -42.70 23.82 3.92
C VAL A 364 -43.34 24.33 2.62
N SER A 365 -42.93 23.80 1.45
CA SER A 365 -43.90 23.46 0.39
C SER A 365 -43.39 22.35 -0.53
N SER A 366 -44.29 21.42 -0.82
CA SER A 366 -44.20 20.27 -1.71
C SER A 366 -44.93 20.55 -3.03
N SER A 367 -44.48 19.98 -4.14
CA SER A 367 -45.37 19.63 -5.26
C SER A 367 -44.81 18.48 -6.09
N ALA A 368 -45.71 17.59 -6.49
CA ALA A 368 -45.48 16.29 -7.09
C ALA A 368 -45.74 16.27 -8.62
N MET A 369 -45.31 15.16 -9.23
CA MET A 369 -45.79 14.50 -10.48
C MET A 369 -45.58 15.18 -11.83
N ASN A 370 -44.90 14.50 -12.77
CA ASN A 370 -45.60 13.76 -13.83
C ASN A 370 -44.71 12.77 -14.61
N THR A 371 -45.39 11.84 -15.27
CA THR A 371 -44.97 10.58 -15.89
C THR A 371 -44.60 10.66 -17.39
N THR A 372 -44.11 9.52 -17.91
CA THR A 372 -44.11 8.99 -19.29
C THR A 372 -43.05 9.46 -20.31
N GLY A 373 -42.43 8.47 -20.98
CA GLY A 373 -41.60 8.65 -22.17
C GLY A 373 -40.76 7.44 -22.57
N VAL A 374 -41.40 6.35 -23.01
CA VAL A 374 -40.75 5.25 -23.76
C VAL A 374 -40.43 5.74 -25.17
N SER A 375 -39.23 5.48 -25.68
CA SER A 375 -38.97 5.35 -27.12
C SER A 375 -37.69 4.55 -27.40
N THR A 376 -37.90 3.41 -28.03
CA THR A 376 -36.95 2.50 -28.67
C THR A 376 -36.47 3.03 -30.02
N ILE A 377 -35.16 3.14 -30.24
CA ILE A 377 -34.48 3.15 -31.55
C ILE A 377 -33.10 2.53 -31.28
N GLY A 378 -32.69 1.36 -31.78
CA GLY A 378 -32.55 0.97 -33.18
C GLY A 378 -31.05 0.91 -33.51
N VAL A 379 -30.43 -0.28 -33.41
CA VAL A 379 -29.01 -0.55 -33.70
C VAL A 379 -28.77 -0.70 -35.20
N PRO A 380 -27.68 -0.11 -35.75
CA PRO A 380 -26.85 -0.79 -36.76
C PRO A 380 -25.32 -0.62 -36.51
N PRO A 381 -24.45 -1.31 -37.26
CA PRO A 381 -23.33 -2.08 -36.69
C PRO A 381 -21.99 -1.36 -36.56
N ALA A 382 -21.10 -2.03 -35.83
CA ALA A 382 -19.74 -1.66 -35.46
C ALA A 382 -18.78 -1.44 -36.65
N THR A 383 -18.01 -0.36 -36.55
CA THR A 383 -16.74 -0.20 -37.27
C THR A 383 -15.78 0.71 -36.50
N THR A 384 -14.60 0.15 -36.20
CA THR A 384 -13.26 0.78 -36.03
C THR A 384 -13.01 1.83 -34.93
N LEU A 385 -12.32 1.34 -33.88
CA LEU A 385 -11.04 1.80 -33.30
C LEU A 385 -10.74 3.31 -33.26
N PHE A 386 -10.72 3.83 -32.02
CA PHE A 386 -10.06 5.01 -31.44
C PHE A 386 -9.67 6.20 -32.35
N PRO A 387 -10.03 7.45 -31.99
CA PRO A 387 -9.48 8.62 -32.67
C PRO A 387 -7.99 8.82 -32.31
N PRO A 388 -7.15 9.26 -33.27
CA PRO A 388 -5.75 9.54 -33.01
C PRO A 388 -5.58 10.79 -32.13
N ILE A 389 -4.63 10.74 -31.20
CA ILE A 389 -4.14 11.89 -30.44
C ILE A 389 -3.32 12.76 -31.40
N THR A 390 -3.76 13.99 -31.65
CA THR A 390 -3.05 14.98 -32.48
C THR A 390 -1.86 15.58 -31.71
N PRO A 391 -0.64 15.61 -32.27
CA PRO A 391 0.46 16.39 -31.72
C PRO A 391 0.24 17.89 -32.00
N HIS A 392 0.50 18.73 -31.00
CA HIS A 392 0.66 20.17 -31.19
C HIS A 392 1.99 20.44 -31.91
N ASP A 393 1.95 21.35 -32.89
CA ASP A 393 3.05 21.76 -33.76
C ASP A 393 3.59 23.11 -33.26
N ASP A 394 4.70 23.08 -32.51
CA ASP A 394 5.45 24.25 -32.06
C ASP A 394 6.69 24.45 -32.94
N GLY A 395 6.49 25.24 -34.00
CA GLY A 395 7.52 25.60 -34.95
C GLY A 395 8.63 26.46 -34.35
N THR A 396 9.85 25.92 -34.31
CA THR A 396 11.11 26.68 -34.39
C THR A 396 12.21 25.83 -35.07
N PRO A 397 13.18 26.43 -35.79
CA PRO A 397 14.08 25.70 -36.69
C PRO A 397 15.33 25.11 -36.00
N ASN A 398 15.69 23.88 -36.36
CA ASN A 398 16.89 23.15 -35.91
C ASN A 398 18.20 23.68 -36.55
N PRO A 399 19.31 23.79 -35.79
CA PRO A 399 20.68 23.85 -36.33
C PRO A 399 21.32 22.43 -36.44
N PRO A 400 22.42 22.27 -37.20
CA PRO A 400 22.80 20.99 -37.80
C PRO A 400 23.58 20.04 -36.88
N GLN A 401 23.34 18.73 -37.04
CA GLN A 401 24.09 17.62 -36.44
C GLN A 401 25.31 17.23 -37.29
N PRO A 402 26.46 16.86 -36.68
CA PRO A 402 27.53 16.14 -37.37
C PRO A 402 27.35 14.61 -37.25
N SER A 403 27.71 13.94 -38.34
CA SER A 403 27.64 12.50 -38.56
C SER A 403 28.72 11.71 -37.80
N SER A 404 28.38 10.51 -37.32
CA SER A 404 29.37 9.44 -37.13
C SER A 404 28.75 8.06 -37.42
N ASN A 405 29.39 7.35 -38.34
CA ASN A 405 29.08 5.98 -38.76
C ASN A 405 29.68 4.99 -37.77
N ILE A 406 28.88 4.05 -37.25
CA ILE A 406 29.42 2.80 -36.68
C ILE A 406 28.59 1.63 -37.23
N ARG A 407 29.26 0.78 -38.03
CA ARG A 407 28.78 -0.55 -38.45
C ARG A 407 28.99 -1.52 -37.30
N THR A 408 28.04 -2.43 -37.07
CA THR A 408 28.32 -3.65 -36.31
C THR A 408 27.70 -4.87 -37.00
N ARG A 409 28.54 -5.89 -37.13
CA ARG A 409 28.35 -7.18 -37.81
C ARG A 409 27.45 -8.08 -36.96
N ALA A 410 26.52 -8.78 -37.60
CA ALA A 410 25.82 -9.92 -37.02
C ALA A 410 26.71 -11.17 -37.08
N VAL A 411 26.77 -11.93 -35.98
CA VAL A 411 27.24 -13.32 -35.96
C VAL A 411 26.14 -14.13 -35.27
N ALA A 412 25.63 -15.11 -36.00
CA ALA A 412 24.70 -16.12 -35.51
C ALA A 412 25.49 -17.30 -34.93
N GLU A 413 25.02 -17.88 -33.84
CA GLU A 413 25.51 -19.17 -33.36
C GLU A 413 24.35 -20.09 -32.96
N GLU A 414 24.53 -21.35 -33.31
CA GLU A 414 23.54 -22.43 -33.45
C GLU A 414 23.15 -23.11 -32.13
N ARG A 415 22.02 -23.81 -32.19
CA ARG A 415 21.46 -24.69 -31.16
C ARG A 415 22.13 -26.07 -31.12
N SER A 416 22.29 -26.60 -29.91
CA SER A 416 22.10 -28.01 -29.53
C SER A 416 21.53 -27.97 -28.09
N GLY A 417 20.59 -28.78 -27.60
CA GLY A 417 20.00 -30.05 -28.03
C GLY A 417 20.16 -31.04 -26.86
N GLU A 418 19.22 -31.09 -25.90
CA GLU A 418 19.06 -32.21 -24.96
C GLU A 418 17.68 -32.18 -24.22
N GLU A 419 17.12 -33.38 -23.98
CA GLU A 419 15.74 -33.70 -23.57
C GLU A 419 15.38 -33.45 -22.08
N PRO A 420 14.08 -33.36 -21.71
CA PRO A 420 13.67 -33.00 -20.35
C PRO A 420 13.41 -34.21 -19.43
N CYS A 421 14.04 -34.21 -18.25
CA CYS A 421 13.64 -35.04 -17.12
C CYS A 421 12.36 -34.51 -16.46
N ARG A 422 11.31 -35.34 -16.44
CA ARG A 422 10.05 -35.10 -15.73
C ARG A 422 10.24 -35.30 -14.21
N CYS A 423 10.04 -34.24 -13.43
CA CYS A 423 9.68 -34.35 -12.01
C CYS A 423 8.34 -33.64 -11.79
N ALA A 424 7.33 -34.40 -11.37
CA ALA A 424 6.01 -33.93 -11.04
C ALA A 424 6.06 -33.06 -9.78
N ALA A 425 5.76 -31.78 -9.92
CA ALA A 425 5.45 -30.89 -8.79
C ALA A 425 3.93 -30.71 -8.71
N THR A 426 3.38 -31.05 -7.55
CA THR A 426 1.95 -30.97 -7.21
C THR A 426 1.41 -29.54 -7.31
N SER A 427 0.16 -29.41 -7.79
CA SER A 427 -0.51 -28.20 -8.28
C SER A 427 -0.83 -27.10 -7.25
N ALA A 428 -0.21 -27.09 -6.07
CA ALA A 428 -0.47 -26.09 -5.02
C ALA A 428 0.60 -24.99 -4.92
N SER A 429 1.79 -25.19 -5.53
CA SER A 429 2.93 -24.27 -5.37
C SER A 429 3.17 -23.33 -6.56
N VAL A 430 2.37 -23.44 -7.63
CA VAL A 430 2.55 -22.67 -8.87
C VAL A 430 1.85 -21.31 -8.81
N SER A 431 0.78 -21.16 -8.02
CA SER A 431 0.00 -19.92 -7.95
C SER A 431 0.68 -18.77 -7.22
N ALA A 432 1.60 -19.04 -6.29
CA ALA A 432 2.32 -18.00 -5.54
C ALA A 432 3.56 -17.45 -6.27
N ILE A 433 4.12 -18.22 -7.22
CA ILE A 433 5.35 -17.85 -7.94
C ILE A 433 5.05 -16.89 -9.12
N LEU A 434 3.85 -16.96 -9.71
CA LEU A 434 3.47 -16.08 -10.82
C LEU A 434 3.23 -14.61 -10.41
N ILE A 435 2.89 -14.34 -9.14
CA ILE A 435 2.64 -12.97 -8.65
C ILE A 435 3.94 -12.15 -8.65
N PHE A 436 5.11 -12.78 -8.49
CA PHE A 436 6.39 -12.09 -8.34
C PHE A 436 7.15 -11.89 -9.67
N CYS A 437 7.01 -12.82 -10.63
CA CYS A 437 7.80 -12.77 -11.86
C CYS A 437 7.35 -11.70 -12.86
N VAL A 438 6.07 -11.31 -12.88
CA VAL A 438 5.60 -10.26 -13.80
C VAL A 438 5.98 -8.85 -13.31
N CYS A 439 6.01 -8.62 -11.99
CA CYS A 439 6.41 -7.33 -11.42
C CYS A 439 7.92 -7.04 -11.53
N ILE A 440 8.78 -8.07 -11.42
CA ILE A 440 10.24 -7.89 -11.52
C ILE A 440 10.69 -7.52 -12.94
N VAL A 441 10.02 -8.05 -13.96
CA VAL A 441 10.35 -7.73 -15.36
C VAL A 441 10.03 -6.27 -15.70
N MET A 442 9.06 -5.65 -15.02
CA MET A 442 8.70 -4.24 -15.22
C MET A 442 9.62 -3.24 -14.52
N SER A 443 10.37 -3.66 -13.48
CA SER A 443 11.40 -2.78 -12.86
C SER A 443 12.77 -2.86 -13.57
N LEU A 444 12.97 -3.84 -14.46
CA LEU A 444 14.24 -4.07 -15.17
C LEU A 444 14.16 -3.79 -16.68
N LEU A 445 12.98 -3.48 -17.23
CA LEU A 445 12.78 -3.11 -18.64
C LEU A 445 12.39 -1.63 -18.84
N ILE A 446 12.90 -0.75 -17.97
CA ILE A 446 12.82 0.71 -18.14
C ILE A 446 14.22 1.28 -18.39
#